data_AF-A0A4Q9KIW6-F1
#
_entry.id   AF-A0A4Q9KIW6-F1
#
_cell.length_a   1.000
_cell.length_b   1.000
_cell.length_c   1.000
_cell.angle_alpha   90.00
_cell.angle_beta   90.00
_cell.angle_gamma   90.00
#
_symmetry.space_group_name_H-M   'P 1'
#
loop_
_entity.id
_entity.type
_entity.pdbx_description
1 polymer ?
#
loop_
_entity_poly.entity_id
_entity_poly.type
_entity_poly.pdbx_seq_one_letter_code
_entity_poly.pdbx_strand_id
1 'polypeptide(L)'
;MRSQLADRWRDYVGKYGPINRVTLRPTGRTDPDTGETIQARITPAAVRALRSDPSAALLWGLEVFDEAAGTAEPAALLRQRVVVTRQPVRGVDNAFDGLSVVLDTMGAVDLDAISHLTGTDVDTVVAELGDAIYQLPGTDSWQTREYLSGNVRKKLHQARVADLETPGHWQRNIDALQTVMPADLQAGDLSPRIGAVWISAEDHQQFLRDTLDLPRVRVDHVPGVGRAVENGSWGVKATEEWGTPRLDAGSIFEHLARQRPIAIFDTDPDKKRIYNPVASAAAIEKGRLLQERCDPWVLSLLLAVMGLCCAPAIAAAAEAISHAVPEARRGDAMGWQGTFSTLGNAVAPPFVGFAIDHGGWQQGFWVAGMGGAVAVGIAAALLAFGRRRAARAVV
;
A
#
# COMPACT_ATOMS: atom_id res chain seq x y z
N MET A 1 -30.20 -25.86 -29.05
CA MET A 1 -30.46 -24.55 -28.41
C MET A 1 -30.32 -23.37 -29.36
N ARG A 2 -29.15 -23.09 -29.98
CA ARG A 2 -29.00 -21.93 -30.89
C ARG A 2 -29.95 -21.95 -32.09
N SER A 3 -30.07 -23.09 -32.77
CA SER A 3 -30.99 -23.26 -33.92
C SER A 3 -32.44 -22.95 -33.53
N GLN A 4 -32.91 -23.54 -32.42
CA GLN A 4 -34.25 -23.31 -31.88
C GLN A 4 -34.51 -21.83 -31.53
N LEU A 5 -33.52 -21.11 -30.99
CA LEU A 5 -33.65 -19.68 -30.71
C LEU A 5 -33.72 -18.87 -32.01
N ALA A 6 -32.91 -19.22 -33.01
CA ALA A 6 -32.93 -18.58 -34.32
C ALA A 6 -34.26 -18.84 -35.07
N ASP A 7 -34.82 -20.05 -34.95
CA ASP A 7 -36.15 -20.40 -35.47
C ASP A 7 -37.24 -19.55 -34.80
N ARG A 8 -37.25 -19.48 -33.46
CA ARG A 8 -38.22 -18.66 -32.71
C ARG A 8 -38.12 -17.17 -33.02
N TRP A 9 -36.90 -16.66 -33.19
CA TRP A 9 -36.70 -15.27 -33.59
C TRP A 9 -37.25 -15.02 -35.02
N ARG A 10 -36.98 -15.93 -35.98
CA ARG A 10 -37.54 -15.84 -37.33
C ARG A 10 -39.07 -15.87 -37.33
N ASP A 11 -39.68 -16.77 -36.57
CA ASP A 11 -41.13 -16.87 -36.45
C ASP A 11 -41.73 -15.58 -35.85
N TYR A 12 -41.07 -15.03 -34.83
CA TYR A 12 -41.49 -13.77 -34.22
C TYR A 12 -41.39 -12.59 -35.21
N VAL A 13 -40.24 -12.41 -35.86
CA VAL A 13 -40.02 -11.31 -36.81
C VAL A 13 -40.95 -11.45 -38.02
N GLY A 14 -41.19 -12.67 -38.51
CA GLY A 14 -42.13 -12.92 -39.60
C GLY A 14 -43.58 -12.59 -39.25
N LYS A 15 -44.00 -12.82 -37.99
CA LYS A 15 -45.38 -12.57 -37.55
C LYS A 15 -45.62 -11.14 -37.05
N TYR A 16 -44.66 -10.55 -36.36
CA TYR A 16 -44.82 -9.30 -35.62
C TYR A 16 -43.92 -8.18 -36.11
N GLY A 17 -42.98 -8.43 -37.03
CA GLY A 17 -41.93 -7.50 -37.43
C GLY A 17 -40.74 -7.45 -36.45
N PRO A 18 -39.68 -6.69 -36.76
CA PRO A 18 -38.48 -6.60 -35.93
C PRO A 18 -38.77 -6.21 -34.48
N ILE A 19 -38.02 -6.78 -33.54
CA ILE A 19 -38.15 -6.53 -32.10
C ILE A 19 -37.79 -5.06 -31.79
N ASN A 20 -36.69 -4.57 -32.33
CA ASN A 20 -36.12 -3.25 -32.08
C ASN A 20 -36.69 -2.18 -33.00
N ARG A 21 -37.78 -2.45 -33.72
CA ARG A 21 -38.38 -1.47 -34.63
C ARG A 21 -38.78 -0.19 -33.91
N VAL A 22 -38.63 0.93 -34.60
CA VAL A 22 -39.02 2.25 -34.11
C VAL A 22 -39.96 2.90 -35.12
N THR A 23 -41.03 3.52 -34.64
CA THR A 23 -41.90 4.37 -35.43
C THR A 23 -41.65 5.82 -35.03
N LEU A 24 -41.31 6.67 -35.99
CA LEU A 24 -41.13 8.10 -35.76
C LEU A 24 -42.50 8.79 -35.81
N ARG A 25 -42.80 9.58 -34.77
CA ARG A 25 -44.00 10.41 -34.70
C ARG A 25 -43.60 11.87 -34.53
N PRO A 26 -44.12 12.80 -35.34
CA PRO A 26 -43.84 14.22 -35.16
C PRO A 26 -44.39 14.69 -33.80
N THR A 27 -43.56 15.40 -33.03
CA THR A 27 -43.95 15.90 -31.70
C THR A 27 -44.73 17.22 -31.74
N GLY A 28 -44.82 17.84 -32.92
CA GLY A 28 -45.38 19.18 -33.09
C GLY A 28 -44.45 20.31 -32.61
N ARG A 29 -43.23 19.98 -32.16
CA ARG A 29 -42.18 20.93 -31.79
C ARG A 29 -41.12 20.95 -32.88
N THR A 30 -40.62 22.13 -33.21
CA THR A 30 -39.49 22.33 -34.13
C THR A 30 -38.23 22.69 -33.37
N ASP A 31 -37.10 22.23 -33.86
CA ASP A 31 -35.78 22.59 -33.35
C ASP A 31 -35.48 24.06 -33.72
N PRO A 32 -35.11 24.92 -32.74
CA PRO A 32 -34.94 26.35 -32.96
C PRO A 32 -33.73 26.70 -33.84
N ASP A 33 -32.74 25.81 -33.97
CA ASP A 33 -31.51 26.07 -34.73
C ASP A 33 -31.57 25.51 -36.15
N THR A 34 -32.29 24.40 -36.35
CA THR A 34 -32.38 23.70 -37.66
C THR A 34 -33.73 23.82 -38.35
N GLY A 35 -34.78 24.23 -37.64
CA GLY A 35 -36.14 24.33 -38.17
C GLY A 35 -36.83 22.98 -38.45
N GLU A 36 -36.16 21.87 -38.17
CA GLU A 36 -36.69 20.52 -38.38
C GLU A 36 -37.69 20.13 -37.29
N THR A 37 -38.69 19.32 -37.66
CA THR A 37 -39.67 18.83 -36.68
C THR A 37 -39.03 17.76 -35.80
N ILE A 38 -39.01 17.99 -34.49
CA ILE A 38 -38.52 17.02 -33.50
C ILE A 38 -39.40 15.77 -33.57
N GLN A 39 -38.78 14.64 -33.88
CA GLN A 39 -39.44 13.34 -33.96
C GLN A 39 -39.35 12.60 -32.63
N ALA A 40 -40.47 12.04 -32.16
CA ALA A 40 -40.49 11.10 -31.05
C ALA A 40 -40.34 9.68 -31.58
N ARG A 41 -39.40 8.95 -31.00
CA ARG A 41 -39.20 7.52 -31.24
C ARG A 41 -40.21 6.70 -30.43
N ILE A 42 -41.10 5.99 -31.10
CA ILE A 42 -42.08 5.10 -30.46
C ILE A 42 -41.68 3.65 -30.71
N THR A 43 -41.41 2.93 -29.61
CA THR A 43 -41.17 1.48 -29.62
C THR A 43 -42.48 0.70 -29.37
N PRO A 44 -42.58 -0.55 -29.85
CA PRO A 44 -43.76 -1.39 -29.68
C PRO A 44 -44.14 -1.57 -28.21
N ALA A 45 -45.44 -1.65 -27.92
CA ALA A 45 -45.95 -1.75 -26.54
C ALA A 45 -45.40 -2.98 -25.79
N ALA A 46 -45.27 -4.12 -26.47
CA ALA A 46 -44.70 -5.34 -25.90
C ALA A 46 -43.22 -5.15 -25.47
N VAL A 47 -42.44 -4.43 -26.28
CA VAL A 47 -41.01 -4.15 -26.02
C VAL A 47 -40.88 -3.13 -24.90
N ARG A 48 -41.77 -2.13 -24.86
CA ARG A 48 -41.84 -1.13 -23.79
C ARG A 48 -42.19 -1.77 -22.44
N ALA A 49 -43.08 -2.77 -22.41
CA ALA A 49 -43.44 -3.50 -21.20
C ALA A 49 -42.26 -4.26 -20.58
N LEU A 50 -41.27 -4.63 -21.40
CA LEU A 50 -40.06 -5.31 -20.95
C LEU A 50 -38.96 -4.36 -20.44
N ARG A 51 -39.14 -3.02 -20.45
CA ARG A 51 -38.09 -2.10 -19.99
C ARG A 51 -37.66 -2.30 -18.53
N SER A 52 -38.57 -2.76 -17.69
CA SER A 52 -38.29 -3.07 -16.28
C SER A 52 -37.76 -4.50 -16.08
N ASP A 53 -37.69 -5.32 -17.12
CA ASP A 53 -37.18 -6.69 -17.05
C ASP A 53 -35.63 -6.67 -17.11
N PRO A 54 -34.94 -7.25 -16.11
CA PRO A 54 -33.48 -7.33 -16.09
C PRO A 54 -32.87 -8.03 -17.32
N SER A 55 -33.63 -8.90 -17.98
CA SER A 55 -33.19 -9.71 -19.13
C SER A 55 -33.55 -9.08 -20.48
N ALA A 56 -34.22 -7.93 -20.51
CA ALA A 56 -34.68 -7.31 -21.77
C ALA A 56 -33.53 -6.98 -22.73
N ALA A 57 -32.35 -6.65 -22.21
CA ALA A 57 -31.16 -6.40 -23.01
C ALA A 57 -30.75 -7.61 -23.86
N LEU A 58 -30.95 -8.84 -23.36
CA LEU A 58 -30.67 -10.07 -24.11
C LEU A 58 -31.62 -10.24 -25.30
N LEU A 59 -32.89 -9.84 -25.14
CA LEU A 59 -33.89 -9.86 -26.21
C LEU A 59 -33.55 -8.84 -27.30
N TRP A 60 -33.22 -7.60 -26.91
CA TRP A 60 -32.81 -6.55 -27.86
C TRP A 60 -31.53 -6.93 -28.61
N GLY A 61 -30.62 -7.66 -27.97
CA GLY A 61 -29.39 -8.17 -28.59
C GLY A 61 -29.58 -9.31 -29.60
N LEU A 62 -30.80 -9.81 -29.83
CA LEU A 62 -31.06 -10.89 -30.80
C LEU A 62 -31.00 -10.43 -32.25
N GLU A 63 -31.12 -9.13 -32.51
CA GLU A 63 -31.12 -8.57 -33.87
C GLU A 63 -30.31 -7.29 -33.97
N VAL A 64 -29.76 -7.07 -35.17
CA VAL A 64 -29.17 -5.80 -35.59
C VAL A 64 -30.21 -5.11 -36.46
N PHE A 65 -30.83 -4.06 -35.92
CA PHE A 65 -31.91 -3.34 -36.60
C PHE A 65 -31.35 -2.10 -37.32
N ASP A 66 -31.67 -1.99 -38.61
CA ASP A 66 -31.41 -0.81 -39.43
C ASP A 66 -32.65 0.11 -39.40
N GLU A 67 -32.52 1.26 -38.73
CA GLU A 67 -33.61 2.24 -38.58
C GLU A 67 -33.98 2.93 -39.91
N ALA A 68 -33.05 3.05 -40.85
CA ALA A 68 -33.30 3.68 -42.15
C ALA A 68 -34.03 2.74 -43.11
N ALA A 69 -33.63 1.46 -43.15
CA ALA A 69 -34.28 0.45 -43.97
C ALA A 69 -35.54 -0.15 -43.30
N GLY A 70 -35.69 0.01 -41.98
CA GLY A 70 -36.75 -0.62 -41.21
C GLY A 70 -36.65 -2.15 -41.15
N THR A 71 -35.47 -2.70 -41.40
CA THR A 71 -35.21 -4.14 -41.46
C THR A 71 -34.29 -4.58 -40.32
N ALA A 72 -34.34 -5.87 -39.96
CA ALA A 72 -33.48 -6.45 -38.94
C ALA A 72 -32.76 -7.69 -39.47
N GLU A 73 -31.47 -7.75 -39.20
CA GLU A 73 -30.68 -8.96 -39.40
C GLU A 73 -30.50 -9.73 -38.09
N PRO A 74 -30.44 -11.07 -38.14
CA PRO A 74 -30.15 -11.86 -36.95
C PRO A 74 -28.74 -11.54 -36.43
N ALA A 75 -28.65 -11.33 -35.11
CA ALA A 75 -27.37 -11.09 -34.45
C ALA A 75 -26.41 -12.27 -34.63
N ALA A 76 -25.11 -12.02 -34.50
CA ALA A 76 -24.06 -13.02 -34.70
C ALA A 76 -24.27 -14.28 -33.85
N LEU A 77 -24.84 -14.15 -32.65
CA LEU A 77 -25.14 -15.26 -31.74
C LEU A 77 -26.14 -16.28 -32.31
N LEU A 78 -27.04 -15.84 -33.22
CA LEU A 78 -28.02 -16.70 -33.90
C LEU A 78 -27.41 -17.41 -35.11
N ARG A 79 -26.34 -16.85 -35.71
CA ARG A 79 -25.72 -17.33 -36.95
C ARG A 79 -24.47 -18.17 -36.73
N GLN A 80 -23.60 -17.77 -35.81
CA GLN A 80 -22.29 -18.38 -35.57
C GLN A 80 -21.98 -18.55 -34.09
N ARG A 81 -20.96 -19.36 -33.77
CA ARG A 81 -20.43 -19.45 -32.41
C ARG A 81 -19.58 -18.19 -32.19
N VAL A 82 -20.03 -17.30 -31.31
CA VAL A 82 -19.34 -16.01 -31.04
C VAL A 82 -18.26 -16.16 -29.97
N VAL A 83 -18.47 -17.06 -29.00
CA VAL A 83 -17.46 -17.41 -28.00
C VAL A 83 -16.65 -18.59 -28.53
N VAL A 84 -15.43 -18.32 -28.98
CA VAL A 84 -14.44 -19.34 -29.33
C VAL A 84 -13.52 -19.54 -28.13
N THR A 85 -13.28 -20.79 -27.74
CA THR A 85 -12.27 -21.09 -26.72
C THR A 85 -10.91 -20.65 -27.25
N ARG A 86 -10.16 -19.90 -26.43
CA ARG A 86 -8.77 -19.58 -26.73
C ARG A 86 -8.04 -20.89 -27.04
N GLN A 87 -7.37 -20.97 -28.19
CA GLN A 87 -6.54 -22.13 -28.48
C GLN A 87 -5.30 -22.05 -27.58
N PRO A 88 -4.96 -23.12 -26.84
CA PRO A 88 -3.77 -23.12 -26.01
C PRO A 88 -2.55 -23.02 -26.91
N VAL A 89 -1.57 -22.23 -26.49
CA VAL A 89 -0.26 -22.17 -27.14
C VAL A 89 0.37 -23.57 -27.04
N ARG A 90 0.84 -24.09 -28.17
CA ARG A 90 1.33 -25.49 -28.28
C ARG A 90 2.85 -25.62 -28.15
N GLY A 91 3.56 -24.50 -28.19
CA GLY A 91 5.00 -24.47 -28.06
C GLY A 91 5.51 -23.03 -28.11
N VAL A 92 6.69 -22.83 -27.55
CA VAL A 92 7.39 -21.54 -27.46
C VAL A 92 8.87 -21.74 -27.74
N ASP A 93 9.54 -20.69 -28.19
CA ASP A 93 10.94 -20.79 -28.64
C ASP A 93 11.96 -20.71 -27.49
N ASN A 94 11.57 -20.14 -26.33
CA ASN A 94 12.46 -19.93 -25.17
C ASN A 94 11.68 -20.00 -23.84
N ALA A 95 12.40 -20.12 -22.73
CA ALA A 95 11.79 -20.26 -21.40
C ALA A 95 11.03 -19.01 -20.94
N PHE A 96 11.44 -17.80 -21.37
CA PHE A 96 10.77 -16.54 -21.01
C PHE A 96 9.39 -16.40 -21.66
N ASP A 97 9.24 -16.84 -22.90
CA ASP A 97 7.97 -16.90 -23.61
C ASP A 97 7.07 -17.97 -22.99
N GLY A 98 7.64 -19.12 -22.62
CA GLY A 98 6.94 -20.16 -21.86
C GLY A 98 6.41 -19.65 -20.52
N LEU A 99 7.25 -18.93 -19.76
CA LEU A 99 6.86 -18.30 -18.50
C LEU A 99 5.70 -17.32 -18.71
N SER A 100 5.74 -16.51 -19.77
CA SER A 100 4.68 -15.55 -20.09
C SER A 100 3.35 -16.24 -20.40
N VAL A 101 3.37 -17.34 -21.16
CA VAL A 101 2.18 -18.17 -21.46
C VAL A 101 1.59 -18.79 -20.20
N VAL A 102 2.45 -19.31 -19.33
CA VAL A 102 2.06 -19.97 -18.09
C VAL A 102 1.47 -18.96 -17.09
N LEU A 103 2.07 -17.78 -16.94
CA LEU A 103 1.52 -16.72 -16.10
C LEU A 103 0.16 -16.21 -16.60
N ASP A 104 -0.01 -16.04 -17.91
CA ASP A 104 -1.28 -15.62 -18.50
C ASP A 104 -2.39 -16.68 -18.36
N THR A 105 -2.02 -17.97 -18.34
CA THR A 105 -3.00 -19.07 -18.27
C THR A 105 -3.34 -19.47 -16.84
N MET A 106 -2.33 -19.57 -15.96
CA MET A 106 -2.44 -20.13 -14.61
C MET A 106 -2.20 -19.10 -13.49
N GLY A 107 -1.60 -17.95 -13.80
CA GLY A 107 -1.30 -16.92 -12.80
C GLY A 107 -0.17 -17.25 -11.83
N ALA A 108 0.54 -18.36 -12.03
CA ALA A 108 1.63 -18.82 -11.17
C ALA A 108 2.76 -19.42 -12.03
N VAL A 109 3.97 -19.49 -11.47
CA VAL A 109 5.11 -20.14 -12.13
C VAL A 109 4.97 -21.65 -11.99
N ASP A 110 4.95 -22.35 -13.13
CA ASP A 110 4.92 -23.80 -13.22
C ASP A 110 6.01 -24.24 -14.20
N LEU A 111 7.07 -24.83 -13.65
CA LEU A 111 8.26 -25.20 -14.43
C LEU A 111 8.00 -26.42 -15.33
N ASP A 112 7.13 -27.34 -14.92
CA ASP A 112 6.78 -28.52 -15.72
C ASP A 112 5.99 -28.10 -16.96
N ALA A 113 5.07 -27.15 -16.81
CA ALA A 113 4.34 -26.58 -17.93
C ALA A 113 5.26 -25.82 -18.91
N ILE A 114 6.24 -25.05 -18.39
CA ILE A 114 7.21 -24.35 -19.22
C ILE A 114 8.10 -25.35 -19.97
N SER A 115 8.62 -26.36 -19.26
CA SER A 115 9.41 -27.47 -19.82
C SER A 115 8.66 -28.19 -20.96
N HIS A 116 7.35 -28.43 -20.80
CA HIS A 116 6.54 -29.04 -21.85
C HIS A 116 6.36 -28.14 -23.08
N LEU A 117 6.25 -26.81 -22.88
CA LEU A 117 6.08 -25.85 -23.97
C LEU A 117 7.37 -25.60 -24.75
N THR A 118 8.53 -25.62 -24.09
CA THR A 118 9.85 -25.43 -24.72
C THR A 118 10.44 -26.73 -25.25
N GLY A 119 10.01 -27.89 -24.71
CA GLY A 119 10.59 -29.19 -25.02
C GLY A 119 11.97 -29.41 -24.40
N THR A 120 12.32 -28.68 -23.34
CA THR A 120 13.59 -28.77 -22.61
C THR A 120 13.36 -29.29 -21.20
N ASP A 121 14.41 -29.73 -20.50
CA ASP A 121 14.30 -30.15 -19.10
C ASP A 121 14.13 -28.95 -18.14
N VAL A 122 13.59 -29.24 -16.95
CA VAL A 122 13.30 -28.21 -15.93
C VAL A 122 14.57 -27.50 -15.44
N ASP A 123 15.70 -28.20 -15.32
CA ASP A 123 16.94 -27.59 -14.84
C ASP A 123 17.48 -26.57 -15.86
N THR A 124 17.38 -26.88 -17.15
CA THR A 124 17.68 -25.95 -18.25
C THR A 124 16.75 -24.75 -18.23
N VAL A 125 15.44 -24.95 -18.00
CA VAL A 125 14.47 -23.85 -17.86
C VAL A 125 14.82 -22.93 -16.69
N VAL A 126 15.19 -23.50 -15.53
CA VAL A 126 15.58 -22.73 -14.34
C VAL A 126 16.87 -21.95 -14.60
N ALA A 127 17.85 -22.56 -15.26
CA ALA A 127 19.10 -21.91 -15.64
C ALA A 127 18.88 -20.75 -16.63
N GLU A 128 18.00 -20.93 -17.61
CA GLU A 128 17.68 -19.91 -18.62
C GLU A 128 16.91 -18.73 -18.00
N LEU A 129 15.92 -19.01 -17.15
CA LEU A 129 15.11 -17.96 -16.51
C LEU A 129 15.90 -17.14 -15.50
N GLY A 130 16.90 -17.75 -14.83
CA GLY A 130 17.77 -17.06 -13.89
C GLY A 130 16.97 -16.15 -12.94
N ASP A 131 17.42 -14.90 -12.78
CA ASP A 131 16.87 -13.85 -11.88
C ASP A 131 15.44 -13.37 -12.19
N ALA A 132 14.75 -14.01 -13.12
CA ALA A 132 13.33 -13.82 -13.34
C ALA A 132 12.44 -14.59 -12.35
N ILE A 133 12.93 -15.71 -11.82
CA ILE A 133 12.19 -16.60 -10.91
C ILE A 133 12.99 -16.95 -9.65
N TYR A 134 12.31 -17.18 -8.54
CA TYR A 134 12.89 -17.58 -7.26
C TYR A 134 12.06 -18.68 -6.62
N GLN A 135 12.72 -19.72 -6.09
CA GLN A 135 12.06 -20.75 -5.30
C GLN A 135 11.77 -20.22 -3.90
N LEU A 136 10.67 -20.66 -3.30
CA LEU A 136 10.27 -20.25 -1.96
C LEU A 136 10.82 -21.22 -0.89
N PRO A 137 11.61 -20.74 0.09
CA PRO A 137 12.07 -21.58 1.19
C PRO A 137 10.93 -22.28 1.93
N GLY A 138 11.04 -23.60 2.12
CA GLY A 138 10.03 -24.42 2.81
C GLY A 138 8.84 -24.85 1.94
N THR A 139 8.85 -24.55 0.64
CA THR A 139 7.85 -25.03 -0.32
C THR A 139 8.50 -25.38 -1.66
N ASP A 140 7.82 -26.19 -2.48
CA ASP A 140 8.25 -26.47 -3.85
C ASP A 140 7.73 -25.45 -4.87
N SER A 141 7.24 -24.29 -4.39
CA SER A 141 6.66 -23.27 -5.26
C SER A 141 7.69 -22.26 -5.75
N TRP A 142 7.45 -21.74 -6.95
CA TRP A 142 8.25 -20.71 -7.58
C TRP A 142 7.45 -19.44 -7.74
N GLN A 143 8.11 -18.30 -7.54
CA GLN A 143 7.55 -16.99 -7.82
C GLN A 143 8.44 -16.25 -8.81
N THR A 144 7.86 -15.29 -9.51
CA THR A 144 8.62 -14.36 -10.34
C THR A 144 9.39 -13.37 -9.45
N ARG A 145 9.90 -12.30 -10.05
CA ARG A 145 10.50 -11.16 -9.33
C ARG A 145 9.60 -10.55 -8.25
N GLU A 146 8.29 -10.84 -8.23
CA GLU A 146 7.40 -10.50 -7.11
C GLU A 146 7.92 -11.02 -5.76
N TYR A 147 8.70 -12.11 -5.75
CA TYR A 147 9.38 -12.60 -4.54
C TYR A 147 10.21 -11.51 -3.83
N LEU A 148 10.81 -10.59 -4.60
CA LEU A 148 11.63 -9.48 -4.08
C LEU A 148 10.81 -8.30 -3.53
N SER A 149 9.49 -8.45 -3.44
CA SER A 149 8.58 -7.44 -2.89
C SER A 149 7.94 -7.86 -1.55
N GLY A 150 7.29 -6.94 -0.85
CA GLY A 150 6.65 -7.20 0.44
C GLY A 150 7.63 -7.21 1.61
N ASN A 151 7.45 -8.12 2.57
CA ASN A 151 8.31 -8.19 3.77
C ASN A 151 9.65 -8.88 3.45
N VAL A 152 10.56 -8.14 2.79
CA VAL A 152 11.90 -8.59 2.36
C VAL A 152 12.73 -9.08 3.55
N ARG A 153 12.62 -8.45 4.72
CA ARG A 153 13.37 -8.84 5.94
C ARG A 153 13.01 -10.26 6.39
N LYS A 154 11.71 -10.57 6.46
CA LYS A 154 11.24 -11.91 6.80
C LYS A 154 11.68 -12.94 5.76
N LYS A 155 11.56 -12.62 4.47
CA LYS A 155 11.99 -13.50 3.38
C LYS A 155 13.49 -13.78 3.41
N LEU A 156 14.32 -12.75 3.68
CA LEU A 156 15.77 -12.90 3.80
C LEU A 156 16.15 -13.79 4.98
N HIS A 157 15.47 -13.61 6.12
CA HIS A 157 15.67 -14.48 7.28
C HIS A 157 15.31 -15.93 6.94
N GLN A 158 14.18 -16.18 6.29
CA GLN A 158 13.77 -17.52 5.85
C GLN A 158 14.77 -18.16 4.89
N ALA A 159 15.27 -17.39 3.90
CA ALA A 159 16.27 -17.88 2.96
C ALA A 159 17.59 -18.26 3.65
N ARG A 160 18.05 -17.44 4.60
CA ARG A 160 19.26 -17.74 5.40
C ARG A 160 19.10 -18.97 6.27
N VAL A 161 17.93 -19.16 6.89
CA VAL A 161 17.65 -20.35 7.70
C VAL A 161 17.64 -21.61 6.82
N ALA A 162 17.03 -21.55 5.63
CA ALA A 162 17.02 -22.67 4.69
C ALA A 162 18.42 -22.98 4.11
N ASP A 163 19.29 -21.98 3.97
CA ASP A 163 20.68 -22.18 3.56
C ASP A 163 21.52 -22.93 4.60
N LEU A 164 21.13 -22.89 5.88
CA LEU A 164 21.78 -23.72 6.90
C LEU A 164 21.50 -25.21 6.71
N GLU A 165 20.36 -25.57 6.12
CA GLU A 165 19.98 -26.96 5.82
C GLU A 165 20.59 -27.45 4.51
N THR A 166 20.60 -26.59 3.48
CA THR A 166 21.18 -26.88 2.17
C THR A 166 22.17 -25.77 1.78
N PRO A 167 23.44 -25.87 2.21
CA PRO A 167 24.43 -24.82 2.00
C PRO A 167 24.63 -24.47 0.52
N GLY A 168 24.49 -23.19 0.18
CA GLY A 168 24.76 -22.64 -1.15
C GLY A 168 23.60 -22.71 -2.13
N HIS A 169 22.56 -23.49 -1.85
CA HIS A 169 21.38 -23.59 -2.72
C HIS A 169 20.57 -22.27 -2.74
N TRP A 170 20.52 -21.56 -1.61
CA TRP A 170 19.70 -20.35 -1.46
C TRP A 170 20.49 -19.05 -1.65
N GLN A 171 21.77 -19.14 -2.03
CA GLN A 171 22.66 -17.98 -2.16
C GLN A 171 22.08 -16.92 -3.11
N ARG A 172 21.50 -17.38 -4.23
CA ARG A 172 20.84 -16.51 -5.22
C ARG A 172 19.67 -15.72 -4.63
N ASN A 173 18.86 -16.34 -3.78
CA ASN A 173 17.76 -15.66 -3.09
C ASN A 173 18.30 -14.65 -2.07
N ILE A 174 19.35 -15.01 -1.33
CA ILE A 174 19.98 -14.17 -0.31
C ILE A 174 20.56 -12.90 -0.96
N ASP A 175 21.34 -13.04 -2.03
CA ASP A 175 21.99 -11.91 -2.71
C ASP A 175 20.95 -10.95 -3.30
N ALA A 176 19.90 -11.49 -3.95
CA ALA A 176 18.82 -10.69 -4.51
C ALA A 176 18.02 -9.94 -3.43
N LEU A 177 17.68 -10.60 -2.31
CA LEU A 177 16.96 -10.00 -1.19
C LEU A 177 17.80 -8.96 -0.42
N GLN A 178 19.12 -9.15 -0.35
CA GLN A 178 20.04 -8.15 0.22
C GLN A 178 20.11 -6.90 -0.65
N THR A 179 20.11 -7.07 -1.97
CA THR A 179 20.17 -5.95 -2.93
C THR A 179 18.93 -5.05 -2.83
N VAL A 180 17.75 -5.63 -2.60
CA VAL A 180 16.47 -4.90 -2.49
C VAL A 180 16.12 -4.50 -1.04
N MET A 181 17.04 -4.70 -0.09
CA MET A 181 16.78 -4.38 1.32
C MET A 181 16.56 -2.88 1.50
N PRO A 182 15.40 -2.44 2.02
CA PRO A 182 15.19 -1.03 2.35
C PRO A 182 16.14 -0.59 3.47
N ALA A 183 16.59 0.66 3.41
CA ALA A 183 17.37 1.27 4.48
C ALA A 183 16.61 1.21 5.82
N ASP A 184 17.35 1.04 6.92
CA ASP A 184 16.78 1.15 8.26
C ASP A 184 16.34 2.60 8.52
N LEU A 185 15.08 2.79 8.90
CA LEU A 185 14.57 4.08 9.34
C LEU A 185 14.99 4.33 10.79
N GLN A 186 15.57 5.50 11.06
CA GLN A 186 15.83 5.92 12.43
C GLN A 186 14.56 6.53 13.05
N ALA A 187 14.53 6.62 14.37
CA ALA A 187 13.40 7.23 15.08
C ALA A 187 13.11 8.68 14.62
N GLY A 188 14.13 9.43 14.22
CA GLY A 188 13.98 10.78 13.68
C GLY A 188 13.40 10.86 12.27
N ASP A 189 13.44 9.76 11.51
CA ASP A 189 12.87 9.68 10.16
C ASP A 189 11.36 9.38 10.18
N LEU A 190 10.83 9.04 11.35
CA LEU A 190 9.43 8.68 11.55
C LEU A 190 8.63 9.91 11.98
N SER A 191 7.78 10.40 11.07
CA SER A 191 6.78 11.42 11.40
C SER A 191 5.45 10.74 11.73
N PRO A 192 4.99 10.80 13.00
CA PRO A 192 3.68 10.27 13.35
C PRO A 192 2.59 11.09 12.67
N ARG A 193 1.72 10.39 11.93
CA ARG A 193 0.59 10.99 11.23
C ARG A 193 -0.70 10.28 11.59
N ILE A 194 -1.78 11.04 11.70
CA ILE A 194 -3.12 10.47 11.80
C ILE A 194 -3.36 9.66 10.52
N GLY A 195 -3.61 8.36 10.66
CA GLY A 195 -3.70 7.43 9.53
C GLY A 195 -2.44 6.60 9.27
N ALA A 196 -1.36 6.81 10.01
CA ALA A 196 -0.22 5.91 9.97
C ALA A 196 -0.64 4.49 10.40
N VAL A 197 -0.31 3.48 9.59
CA VAL A 197 -0.73 2.09 9.79
C VAL A 197 -0.10 1.47 11.04
N TRP A 198 1.11 1.90 11.39
CA TRP A 198 1.87 1.39 12.53
C TRP A 198 1.42 1.94 13.89
N ILE A 199 0.62 3.02 13.91
CA ILE A 199 0.04 3.54 15.15
C ILE A 199 -1.23 2.75 15.45
N SER A 200 -1.40 2.25 16.68
CA SER A 200 -2.54 1.39 17.03
C SER A 200 -3.88 2.16 17.00
N ALA A 201 -5.01 1.44 17.01
CA ALA A 201 -6.31 2.09 17.13
C ALA A 201 -6.53 2.63 18.55
N GLU A 202 -5.94 1.95 19.53
CA GLU A 202 -5.94 2.30 20.95
C GLU A 202 -5.22 3.62 21.21
N ASP A 203 -4.06 3.86 20.58
CA ASP A 203 -3.32 5.11 20.71
C ASP A 203 -4.11 6.29 20.11
N HIS A 204 -4.73 6.07 18.95
CA HIS A 204 -5.61 7.06 18.34
C HIS A 204 -6.87 7.33 19.18
N GLN A 205 -7.44 6.30 19.79
CA GLN A 205 -8.55 6.42 20.71
C GLN A 205 -8.16 7.24 21.94
N GLN A 206 -7.01 6.95 22.54
CA GLN A 206 -6.50 7.68 23.70
C GLN A 206 -6.22 9.15 23.33
N PHE A 207 -5.58 9.39 22.19
CA PHE A 207 -5.36 10.74 21.66
C PHE A 207 -6.67 11.54 21.52
N LEU A 208 -7.72 10.94 20.96
CA LEU A 208 -9.01 11.62 20.82
C LEU A 208 -9.70 11.85 22.16
N ARG A 209 -9.59 10.92 23.12
CA ARG A 209 -10.12 11.11 24.48
C ARG A 209 -9.49 12.31 25.16
N ASP A 210 -8.16 12.43 25.05
CA ASP A 210 -7.38 13.49 25.69
C ASP A 210 -7.54 14.83 24.97
N THR A 211 -7.74 14.82 23.64
CA THR A 211 -7.90 16.05 22.86
C THR A 211 -9.31 16.62 22.99
N LEU A 212 -10.33 15.76 22.96
CA LEU A 212 -11.74 16.19 22.95
C LEU A 212 -12.38 16.19 24.36
N ASP A 213 -11.69 15.69 25.38
CA ASP A 213 -12.23 15.41 26.73
C ASP A 213 -13.46 14.49 26.70
N LEU A 214 -13.46 13.51 25.77
CA LEU A 214 -14.59 12.60 25.57
C LEU A 214 -14.22 11.17 25.96
N PRO A 215 -14.53 10.71 27.18
CA PRO A 215 -14.09 9.39 27.67
C PRO A 215 -14.73 8.21 26.90
N ARG A 216 -15.84 8.45 26.20
CA ARG A 216 -16.59 7.42 25.46
C ARG A 216 -16.24 7.34 23.96
N VAL A 217 -15.28 8.13 23.49
CA VAL A 217 -14.80 8.01 22.11
C VAL A 217 -14.14 6.64 21.93
N ARG A 218 -14.48 6.02 20.80
CA ARG A 218 -13.89 4.77 20.33
C ARG A 218 -13.35 4.94 18.93
N VAL A 219 -12.18 4.35 18.71
CA VAL A 219 -11.57 4.26 17.38
C VAL A 219 -11.36 2.79 17.10
N ASP A 220 -12.08 2.29 16.11
CA ASP A 220 -12.01 0.89 15.71
C ASP A 220 -11.42 0.78 14.30
N HIS A 221 -10.77 -0.33 14.00
CA HIS A 221 -10.34 -0.66 12.64
C HIS A 221 -11.36 -1.58 11.99
N VAL A 222 -12.10 -1.07 11.00
CA VAL A 222 -13.08 -1.84 10.24
C VAL A 222 -12.40 -2.39 8.97
N PRO A 223 -12.33 -3.72 8.78
CA PRO A 223 -11.73 -4.31 7.60
C PRO A 223 -12.33 -3.77 6.30
N GLY A 224 -11.47 -3.37 5.35
CA GLY A 224 -11.89 -2.82 4.06
C GLY A 224 -12.40 -1.37 4.07
N VAL A 225 -12.71 -0.80 5.24
CA VAL A 225 -13.19 0.59 5.39
C VAL A 225 -12.10 1.50 5.98
N GLY A 226 -11.25 0.95 6.84
CA GLY A 226 -10.20 1.68 7.56
C GLY A 226 -10.64 2.03 8.98
N ARG A 227 -10.02 3.06 9.59
CA ARG A 227 -10.39 3.49 10.94
C ARG A 227 -11.76 4.16 10.96
N ALA A 228 -12.59 3.86 11.95
CA ALA A 228 -13.88 4.49 12.19
C ALA A 228 -13.88 5.12 13.59
N VAL A 229 -14.52 6.28 13.73
CA VAL A 229 -14.61 6.98 15.02
C VAL A 229 -16.06 6.98 15.49
N GLU A 230 -16.31 6.43 16.67
CA GLU A 230 -17.61 6.48 17.32
C GLU A 230 -17.61 7.47 18.48
N ASN A 231 -18.75 8.14 18.70
CA ASN A 231 -18.98 9.13 19.76
C ASN A 231 -18.02 10.35 19.72
N GLY A 232 -17.34 10.61 18.60
CA GLY A 232 -16.42 11.73 18.41
C GLY A 232 -17.07 13.05 18.03
N SER A 233 -18.40 13.10 17.95
CA SER A 233 -19.16 14.26 17.47
C SER A 233 -19.77 15.14 18.57
N TRP A 234 -19.62 14.75 19.83
CA TRP A 234 -20.31 15.39 20.96
C TRP A 234 -19.40 16.39 21.69
N GLY A 235 -19.98 17.51 22.14
CA GLY A 235 -19.29 18.50 22.97
C GLY A 235 -18.65 19.66 22.20
N VAL A 236 -18.45 20.78 22.89
CA VAL A 236 -17.95 22.05 22.31
C VAL A 236 -16.57 21.87 21.67
N LYS A 237 -15.71 21.05 22.29
CA LYS A 237 -14.39 20.73 21.74
C LYS A 237 -14.48 20.04 20.38
N ALA A 238 -15.40 19.10 20.22
CA ALA A 238 -15.58 18.36 18.98
C ALA A 238 -16.20 19.21 17.87
N THR A 239 -17.05 20.19 18.20
CA THR A 239 -17.81 20.96 17.19
C THR A 239 -17.20 22.33 16.87
N GLU A 240 -16.43 22.93 17.79
CA GLU A 240 -15.94 24.31 17.65
C GLU A 240 -14.40 24.42 17.77
N GLU A 241 -13.80 23.79 18.79
CA GLU A 241 -12.36 23.92 19.04
C GLU A 241 -11.54 23.09 18.04
N TRP A 242 -11.88 21.82 17.87
CA TRP A 242 -11.19 20.85 17.00
C TRP A 242 -12.01 20.45 15.79
N GLY A 243 -13.24 20.96 15.68
CA GLY A 243 -14.12 20.73 14.55
C GLY A 243 -14.72 22.03 14.01
N THR A 244 -15.72 21.86 13.17
CA THR A 244 -16.53 22.95 12.62
C THR A 244 -18.01 22.62 12.81
N PRO A 245 -18.91 23.61 12.80
CA PRO A 245 -20.35 23.34 12.85
C PRO A 245 -20.87 22.44 11.72
N ARG A 246 -20.13 22.33 10.61
CA ARG A 246 -20.48 21.53 9.43
C ARG A 246 -19.79 20.17 9.39
N LEU A 247 -18.75 19.95 10.19
CA LEU A 247 -17.98 18.71 10.27
C LEU A 247 -17.26 18.64 11.62
N ASP A 248 -17.64 17.67 12.45
CA ASP A 248 -17.08 17.48 13.80
C ASP A 248 -15.65 16.92 13.78
N ALA A 249 -14.96 17.05 14.90
CA ALA A 249 -13.57 16.61 15.08
C ALA A 249 -13.40 15.09 14.88
N GLY A 250 -14.38 14.27 15.32
CA GLY A 250 -14.36 12.83 15.10
C GLY A 250 -14.42 12.47 13.62
N SER A 251 -15.33 13.12 12.87
CA SER A 251 -15.43 12.99 11.42
C SER A 251 -14.18 13.50 10.69
N ILE A 252 -13.60 14.64 11.11
CA ILE A 252 -12.33 15.16 10.57
C ILE A 252 -11.22 14.13 10.80
N PHE A 253 -11.10 13.61 12.01
CA PHE A 253 -10.12 12.57 12.34
C PHE A 253 -10.32 11.32 11.48
N GLU A 254 -11.56 10.88 11.29
CA GLU A 254 -11.88 9.74 10.43
C GLU A 254 -11.44 9.96 8.98
N HIS A 255 -11.62 11.17 8.43
CA HIS A 255 -11.13 11.52 7.10
C HIS A 255 -9.60 11.45 7.03
N LEU A 256 -8.90 12.02 8.02
CA LEU A 256 -7.44 11.96 8.10
C LEU A 256 -6.93 10.52 8.24
N ALA A 257 -7.56 9.74 9.13
CA ALA A 257 -7.18 8.37 9.43
C ALA A 257 -7.39 7.41 8.26
N ARG A 258 -8.34 7.73 7.37
CA ARG A 258 -8.59 7.02 6.11
C ARG A 258 -7.90 7.64 4.90
N GLN A 259 -7.11 8.70 5.08
CA GLN A 259 -6.48 9.47 4.00
C GLN A 259 -7.48 9.96 2.94
N ARG A 260 -8.70 10.32 3.36
CA ARG A 260 -9.74 10.86 2.48
C ARG A 260 -9.69 12.40 2.50
N PRO A 261 -9.90 13.06 1.35
CA PRO A 261 -9.97 14.51 1.32
C PRO A 261 -11.18 15.01 2.11
N ILE A 262 -10.97 16.06 2.91
CA ILE A 262 -12.05 16.73 3.64
C ILE A 262 -12.75 17.69 2.67
N ALA A 263 -13.98 17.36 2.27
CA ALA A 263 -14.77 18.17 1.35
C ALA A 263 -16.23 18.24 1.82
N ILE A 264 -16.70 19.47 2.06
CA ILE A 264 -18.07 19.77 2.49
C ILE A 264 -18.85 20.26 1.29
N PHE A 265 -20.03 19.68 1.09
CA PHE A 265 -20.93 20.02 -0.01
C PHE A 265 -22.26 20.54 0.57
N ASP A 266 -22.72 21.67 0.06
CA ASP A 266 -24.07 22.17 0.32
C ASP A 266 -25.06 21.61 -0.70
N THR A 267 -26.34 21.56 -0.33
CA THR A 267 -27.42 21.14 -1.21
C THR A 267 -28.24 22.37 -1.61
N ASP A 268 -28.29 22.64 -2.91
CA ASP A 268 -29.11 23.70 -3.51
C ASP A 268 -30.61 23.33 -3.39
N PRO A 269 -31.57 24.28 -3.37
CA PRO A 269 -33.01 24.05 -3.60
C PRO A 269 -33.36 23.01 -4.67
N ASP A 270 -32.58 22.92 -5.75
CA ASP A 270 -32.73 21.92 -6.82
C ASP A 270 -32.14 20.53 -6.49
N LYS A 271 -31.80 20.27 -5.23
CA LYS A 271 -31.14 19.05 -4.71
C LYS A 271 -29.79 18.74 -5.36
N LYS A 272 -29.14 19.74 -5.96
CA LYS A 272 -27.80 19.60 -6.53
C LYS A 272 -26.74 19.80 -5.44
N ARG A 273 -25.73 18.92 -5.40
CA ARG A 273 -24.58 19.03 -4.48
C ARG A 273 -23.58 20.05 -5.04
N ILE A 274 -23.32 21.11 -4.28
CA ILE A 274 -22.39 22.19 -4.62
C ILE A 274 -21.24 22.16 -3.61
N TYR A 275 -19.99 22.15 -4.10
CA TYR A 275 -18.82 22.19 -3.22
C TYR A 275 -18.74 23.53 -2.50
N ASN A 276 -18.61 23.50 -1.17
CA ASN A 276 -18.42 24.71 -0.36
C ASN A 276 -16.92 24.88 -0.05
N PRO A 277 -16.20 25.78 -0.76
CA PRO A 277 -14.76 25.95 -0.56
C PRO A 277 -14.42 26.54 0.82
N VAL A 278 -15.28 27.41 1.36
CA VAL A 278 -15.03 28.09 2.65
C VAL A 278 -15.17 27.11 3.81
N ALA A 279 -16.26 26.34 3.84
CA ALA A 279 -16.48 25.34 4.88
C ALA A 279 -15.44 24.22 4.81
N SER A 280 -15.08 23.78 3.60
CA SER A 280 -14.04 22.77 3.40
C SER A 280 -12.68 23.27 3.86
N ALA A 281 -12.29 24.51 3.53
CA ALA A 281 -11.04 25.11 3.98
C ALA A 281 -10.96 25.21 5.51
N ALA A 282 -12.05 25.62 6.18
CA ALA A 282 -12.12 25.66 7.64
C ALA A 282 -11.93 24.27 8.26
N ALA A 283 -12.56 23.24 7.70
CA ALA A 283 -12.41 21.87 8.20
C ALA A 283 -11.01 21.28 7.91
N ILE A 284 -10.40 21.60 6.77
CA ILE A 284 -9.02 21.23 6.44
C ILE A 284 -8.06 21.86 7.46
N GLU A 285 -8.26 23.12 7.82
CA GLU A 285 -7.44 23.81 8.80
C GLU A 285 -7.55 23.18 10.20
N LYS A 286 -8.76 22.81 10.63
CA LYS A 286 -8.95 22.06 11.87
C LYS A 286 -8.26 20.68 11.82
N GLY A 287 -8.31 20.00 10.68
CA GLY A 287 -7.58 18.76 10.46
C GLY A 287 -6.05 18.94 10.58
N ARG A 288 -5.51 20.04 10.03
CA ARG A 288 -4.08 20.39 10.18
C ARG A 288 -3.70 20.59 11.65
N LEU A 289 -4.50 21.35 12.40
CA LEU A 289 -4.27 21.58 13.83
C LEU A 289 -4.31 20.26 14.63
N LEU A 290 -5.26 19.38 14.32
CA LEU A 290 -5.36 18.06 14.96
C LEU A 290 -4.11 17.19 14.66
N GLN A 291 -3.62 17.27 13.43
CA GLN A 291 -2.40 16.60 12.99
C GLN A 291 -1.15 17.16 13.69
N GLU A 292 -1.06 18.47 13.90
CA GLU A 292 0.04 19.12 14.63
C GLU A 292 0.01 18.79 16.13
N ARG A 293 -1.18 18.65 16.71
CA ARG A 293 -1.34 18.23 18.11
C ARG A 293 -0.83 16.79 18.35
N CYS A 294 -0.89 15.96 17.30
CA CYS A 294 -0.36 14.59 17.28
C CYS A 294 1.17 14.55 17.17
N ASP A 295 1.81 15.66 16.79
CA ASP A 295 3.27 15.74 16.72
C ASP A 295 3.88 15.69 18.13
N PRO A 296 4.76 14.72 18.44
CA PRO A 296 5.35 14.55 19.76
C PRO A 296 6.44 15.59 19.99
N TRP A 297 6.07 16.86 20.19
CA TRP A 297 7.01 17.96 20.49
C TRP A 297 7.92 17.66 21.69
N VAL A 298 7.43 16.88 22.66
CA VAL A 298 8.22 16.42 23.82
C VAL A 298 9.39 15.57 23.36
N LEU A 299 9.18 14.67 22.39
CA LEU A 299 10.24 13.85 21.82
C LEU A 299 11.25 14.72 21.07
N SER A 300 10.78 15.71 20.31
CA SER A 300 11.65 16.67 19.62
C SER A 300 12.52 17.47 20.59
N LEU A 301 11.97 17.89 21.73
CA LEU A 301 12.73 18.56 22.78
C LEU A 301 13.75 17.62 23.44
N LEU A 302 13.36 16.38 23.74
CA LEU A 302 14.27 15.37 24.29
C LEU A 302 15.42 15.06 23.32
N LEU A 303 15.13 14.95 22.02
CA LEU A 303 16.15 14.78 20.98
C LEU A 303 17.06 16.01 20.88
N ALA A 304 16.52 17.22 21.02
CA ALA A 304 17.34 18.43 21.05
C ALA A 304 18.28 18.46 22.26
N VAL A 305 17.80 18.09 23.46
CA VAL A 305 18.63 17.97 24.67
C VAL A 305 19.69 16.89 24.50
N MET A 306 19.32 15.73 23.96
CA MET A 306 20.27 14.66 23.66
C MET A 306 21.36 15.14 22.69
N GLY A 307 20.97 15.82 21.61
CA GLY A 307 21.87 16.42 20.62
C GLY A 307 22.85 17.41 21.25
N LEU A 308 22.35 18.28 22.12
CA LEU A 308 23.15 19.25 22.86
C LEU A 308 24.19 18.58 23.78
N CYS A 309 23.86 17.43 24.37
CA CYS A 309 24.81 16.68 25.20
C CYS A 309 25.81 15.85 24.38
N CYS A 310 25.40 15.28 23.24
CA CYS A 310 26.25 14.36 22.47
C CYS A 310 27.25 15.10 21.56
N ALA A 311 26.85 16.20 20.91
CA ALA A 311 27.69 16.87 19.93
C ALA A 311 28.99 17.45 20.55
N PRO A 312 28.96 18.13 21.71
CA PRO A 312 30.19 18.59 22.36
C PRO A 312 31.07 17.44 22.84
N ALA A 313 30.47 16.33 23.30
CA ALA A 313 31.22 15.16 23.74
C ALA A 313 31.99 14.50 22.59
N ILE A 314 31.37 14.40 21.41
CA ILE A 314 32.01 13.88 20.20
C ILE A 314 33.16 14.80 19.76
N ALA A 315 32.94 16.12 19.77
CA ALA A 315 33.97 17.10 19.42
C ALA A 315 35.16 17.05 20.40
N ALA A 316 34.90 17.02 21.70
CA ALA A 316 35.92 16.91 22.73
C ALA A 316 36.70 15.59 22.66
N ALA A 317 36.04 14.48 22.32
CA ALA A 317 36.71 13.20 22.13
C ALA A 317 37.67 13.22 20.93
N ALA A 318 37.26 13.81 19.81
CA ALA A 318 38.13 13.98 18.64
C ALA A 318 39.34 14.86 18.98
N GLU A 319 39.13 16.00 19.65
CA GLU A 319 40.20 16.88 20.10
C GLU A 319 41.18 16.16 21.05
N ALA A 320 40.67 15.42 22.04
CA ALA A 320 41.48 14.65 22.96
C ALA A 320 42.35 13.58 22.26
N ILE A 321 41.80 12.89 21.27
CA ILE A 321 42.56 11.90 20.45
C ILE A 321 43.67 12.60 19.67
N SER A 322 43.39 13.78 19.11
CA SER A 322 44.37 14.55 18.33
C SER A 322 45.58 14.98 19.16
N HIS A 323 45.37 15.29 20.44
CA HIS A 323 46.43 15.65 21.38
C HIS A 323 47.15 14.42 21.95
N ALA A 324 46.45 13.30 22.16
CA ALA A 324 47.04 12.09 22.74
C ALA A 324 47.91 11.30 21.76
N VAL A 325 47.70 11.47 20.44
CA VAL A 325 48.35 10.66 19.40
C VAL A 325 49.34 11.51 18.57
N PRO A 326 50.59 11.03 18.36
CA PRO A 326 51.57 11.69 17.51
C PRO A 326 51.09 11.88 16.07
N GLU A 327 51.56 12.94 15.40
CA GLU A 327 51.14 13.36 14.05
C GLU A 327 51.16 12.24 13.00
N ALA A 328 52.21 11.41 13.03
CA ALA A 328 52.39 10.31 12.10
C ALA A 328 51.29 9.23 12.17
N ARG A 329 50.53 9.15 13.26
CA ARG A 329 49.47 8.12 13.47
C ARG A 329 48.10 8.70 13.81
N ARG A 330 47.93 10.03 13.74
CA ARG A 330 46.62 10.67 14.01
C ARG A 330 45.55 10.17 13.03
N GLY A 331 45.91 9.96 11.77
CA GLY A 331 45.01 9.42 10.75
C GLY A 331 44.45 8.05 11.15
N ASP A 332 45.32 7.13 11.57
CA ASP A 332 44.91 5.80 12.03
C ASP A 332 43.99 5.86 13.25
N ALA A 333 44.32 6.69 14.25
CA ALA A 333 43.53 6.84 15.46
C ALA A 333 42.14 7.44 15.21
N MET A 334 42.05 8.44 14.32
CA MET A 334 40.76 9.00 13.88
C MET A 334 39.96 7.98 13.05
N GLY A 335 40.64 7.14 12.25
CA GLY A 335 40.02 6.01 11.55
C GLY A 335 39.36 5.03 12.52
N TRP A 336 40.06 4.63 13.59
CA TRP A 336 39.51 3.77 14.65
C TRP A 336 38.28 4.39 15.33
N GLN A 337 38.31 5.69 15.62
CA GLN A 337 37.15 6.40 16.19
C GLN A 337 35.92 6.29 15.26
N GLY A 338 36.12 6.46 13.95
CA GLY A 338 35.07 6.26 12.95
C GLY A 338 34.52 4.84 12.95
N THR A 339 35.39 3.83 12.92
CA THR A 339 35.00 2.41 12.95
C THR A 339 34.18 2.05 14.19
N PHE A 340 34.61 2.48 15.37
CA PHE A 340 33.86 2.21 16.61
C PHE A 340 32.50 2.91 16.64
N SER A 341 32.41 4.11 16.07
CA SER A 341 31.13 4.83 15.95
C SER A 341 30.15 4.09 15.04
N THR A 342 30.62 3.61 13.89
CA THR A 342 29.81 2.79 12.96
C THR A 342 29.38 1.47 13.61
N LEU A 343 30.28 0.79 14.32
CA LEU A 343 29.96 -0.44 15.04
C LEU A 343 28.86 -0.20 16.10
N GLY A 344 28.96 0.89 16.86
CA GLY A 344 27.95 1.28 17.83
C GLY A 344 26.57 1.47 17.19
N ASN A 345 26.51 2.22 16.08
CA ASN A 345 25.27 2.46 15.34
C ASN A 345 24.68 1.20 14.70
N ALA A 346 25.50 0.20 14.34
CA ALA A 346 25.03 -1.05 13.77
C ALA A 346 24.50 -2.02 14.84
N VAL A 347 25.14 -2.05 16.02
CA VAL A 347 24.82 -3.01 17.08
C VAL A 347 23.70 -2.50 17.98
N ALA A 348 23.65 -1.21 18.32
CA ALA A 348 22.66 -0.70 19.27
C ALA A 348 21.19 -0.91 18.85
N PRO A 349 20.77 -0.63 17.58
CA PRO A 349 19.36 -0.71 17.20
C PRO A 349 18.74 -2.12 17.31
N PRO A 350 19.41 -3.22 16.88
CA PRO A 350 18.87 -4.57 17.09
C PRO A 350 18.61 -4.93 18.56
N PHE A 351 19.52 -4.57 19.47
CA PHE A 351 19.37 -4.86 20.90
C PHE A 351 18.25 -4.03 21.53
N VAL A 352 18.17 -2.74 21.19
CA VAL A 352 17.10 -1.85 21.65
C VAL A 352 15.75 -2.30 21.08
N GLY A 353 15.70 -2.66 19.79
CA GLY A 353 14.50 -3.19 19.13
C GLY A 353 13.98 -4.45 19.80
N PHE A 354 14.86 -5.43 20.06
CA PHE A 354 14.48 -6.66 20.76
C PHE A 354 13.87 -6.38 22.15
N ALA A 355 14.42 -5.43 22.90
CA ALA A 355 13.91 -5.03 24.20
C ALA A 355 12.53 -4.35 24.10
N ILE A 356 12.33 -3.53 23.07
CA ILE A 356 11.03 -2.89 22.80
C ILE A 356 9.98 -3.94 22.47
N ASP A 357 10.31 -4.92 21.63
CA ASP A 357 9.39 -5.96 21.17
C ASP A 357 8.86 -6.85 22.32
N HIS A 358 9.69 -7.14 23.33
CA HIS A 358 9.32 -8.02 24.44
C HIS A 358 8.85 -7.27 25.70
N GLY A 359 9.12 -5.97 25.74
CA GLY A 359 9.11 -5.21 26.98
C GLY A 359 8.34 -3.90 26.96
N GLY A 360 7.84 -3.52 25.78
CA GLY A 360 7.31 -2.20 25.53
C GLY A 360 8.40 -1.15 25.33
N TRP A 361 7.98 0.03 24.88
CA TRP A 361 8.87 1.11 24.46
C TRP A 361 9.79 1.62 25.59
N GLN A 362 9.39 1.50 26.86
CA GLN A 362 10.19 1.94 28.00
C GLN A 362 11.48 1.13 28.15
N GLN A 363 11.46 -0.17 27.82
CA GLN A 363 12.64 -1.02 27.94
C GLN A 363 13.75 -0.62 26.98
N GLY A 364 13.40 -0.06 25.81
CA GLY A 364 14.40 0.51 24.89
C GLY A 364 15.25 1.61 25.54
N PHE A 365 14.62 2.51 26.30
CA PHE A 365 15.32 3.58 27.02
C PHE A 365 16.22 3.03 28.15
N TRP A 366 15.76 2.03 28.89
CA TRP A 366 16.55 1.40 29.95
C TRP A 366 17.77 0.67 29.40
N VAL A 367 17.62 -0.09 28.33
CA VAL A 367 18.73 -0.83 27.69
C VAL A 367 19.76 0.14 27.11
N ALA A 368 19.32 1.20 26.42
CA ALA A 368 20.21 2.23 25.91
C ALA A 368 20.98 2.96 27.04
N GLY A 369 20.28 3.36 28.10
CA GLY A 369 20.89 4.04 29.26
C GLY A 369 21.87 3.15 30.02
N MET A 370 21.51 1.89 30.27
CA MET A 370 22.38 0.92 30.96
C MET A 370 23.62 0.58 30.10
N GLY A 371 23.45 0.43 28.79
CA GLY A 371 24.57 0.23 27.86
C GLY A 371 25.56 1.39 27.91
N GLY A 372 25.06 2.64 27.91
CA GLY A 372 25.89 3.83 28.08
C GLY A 372 26.64 3.85 29.42
N ALA A 373 25.95 3.53 30.53
CA ALA A 373 26.56 3.48 31.86
C ALA A 373 27.67 2.42 31.96
N VAL A 374 27.45 1.23 31.39
CA VAL A 374 28.46 0.16 31.34
C VAL A 374 29.68 0.60 30.52
N ALA A 375 29.47 1.24 29.36
CA ALA A 375 30.57 1.75 28.54
C ALA A 375 31.42 2.78 29.28
N VAL A 376 30.79 3.73 29.98
CA VAL A 376 31.48 4.70 30.85
C VAL A 376 32.25 4.00 31.97
N GLY A 377 31.66 2.98 32.58
CA GLY A 377 32.31 2.17 33.62
C GLY A 377 33.56 1.43 33.12
N ILE A 378 33.49 0.82 31.93
CA ILE A 378 34.63 0.14 31.29
C ILE A 378 35.72 1.15 30.96
N ALA A 379 35.38 2.30 30.40
CA ALA A 379 36.34 3.36 30.09
C ALA A 379 37.06 3.86 31.36
N ALA A 380 36.31 4.10 32.45
CA ALA A 380 36.87 4.49 33.74
C ALA A 380 37.82 3.42 34.31
N ALA A 381 37.46 2.14 34.20
CA ALA A 381 38.29 1.02 34.64
C ALA A 381 39.60 0.92 33.83
N LEU A 382 39.53 1.07 32.50
CA LEU A 382 40.71 1.04 31.62
C LEU A 382 41.66 2.21 31.91
N LEU A 383 41.13 3.42 32.12
CA LEU A 383 41.91 4.60 32.50
C LEU A 383 42.58 4.42 33.87
N ALA A 384 41.86 3.87 34.85
CA ALA A 384 42.42 3.57 36.17
C ALA A 384 43.53 2.52 36.11
N PHE A 385 43.35 1.48 35.28
CA PHE A 385 44.36 0.44 35.07
C PHE A 385 45.61 0.97 34.37
N GLY A 386 45.44 1.82 33.34
CA GLY A 386 46.54 2.49 32.65
C GLY A 386 47.38 3.38 33.57
N ARG A 387 46.73 4.19 34.42
CA ARG A 387 47.42 5.03 35.41
C ARG A 387 48.20 4.21 36.45
N ARG A 388 47.64 3.09 36.93
CA ARG A 388 48.33 2.18 37.86
C ARG A 388 49.55 1.51 37.23
N ARG A 389 49.50 1.18 35.94
CA ARG A 389 50.63 0.58 35.21
C ARG A 389 51.75 1.59 34.97
N ALA A 390 51.40 2.83 34.61
CA ALA A 390 52.37 3.92 34.47
C ALA A 390 53.06 4.24 35.81
N ALA A 391 52.31 4.27 36.92
CA ALA A 391 52.88 4.47 38.25
C ALA A 391 53.81 3.34 38.71
N ARG A 392 53.60 2.10 38.25
CA ARG A 392 54.48 0.96 38.52
C ARG A 392 55.72 0.86 37.62
N ALA A 393 55.75 1.59 36.51
CA ALA A 393 56.89 1.61 35.59
C ALA A 393 57.91 2.73 35.91
N VAL A 394 57.59 3.59 36.89
CA VAL A 394 58.44 4.71 37.36
C VAL A 394 59.11 4.38 38.71
N VAL A 395 58.92 3.17 39.22
CA VAL A 395 59.69 2.55 40.32
C VAL A 395 60.55 1.46 39.70
#